data_AF-A0A928ZZ31-F1
#
_entry.id   AF-A0A928ZZ31-F1
#
_cell.length_a   1.000
_cell.length_b   1.000
_cell.length_c   1.000
_cell.angle_alpha   90.00
_cell.angle_beta   90.00
_cell.angle_gamma   90.00
#
_symmetry.space_group_name_H-M   'P 1'
#
loop_
_entity.id
_entity.type
_entity.pdbx_description
1 polymer ?
#
loop_
_entity_poly.entity_id
_entity_poly.type
_entity_poly.pdbx_seq_one_letter_code
_entity_poly.pdbx_strand_id
1 'polypeptide(L)'
;MLFSWSKYLIPGVTVVTTALVSIVPTQAQPSSFEALSDVTYWTDLCRLQAGAEDYENALAACEQAIALEPEDADIWAQHSGILVSLDAFPDAIASANRALTFDPENSLAIAYQCVAYTALGKNETALDKCNDALRVNGNWGSENPALAWFYRGEILAQAQQYELALVAYERTLLLDPENSLVLTRQCEAYGALERPQNALDACGTALAIDQQWGEIGPAHAWTHRGQAHTQLSQYNEAIFAYDQAIGLDPNNALTWAAQGQVLEALRRNQEALVSYDQAVAIKADYALALLGQCTLLNRLGSYEPALAACDAALDGDGDWGNQTLAKAWNERSISLTGTQQYEEALASINRAVGIQPDYVAAHNHRSTIFWYLERYPEALAANKQALYLDDTYAPAWFTRGLIFRATGEYTHALATYNQALALNPFSDWGWTNRSLVLWQLEQYAEALDSAEQAIALNSESVQAWYNKGVALSALGEYEGAIATYDNVLTLDATHADALTGRGVAWLHLEDYAAATADLEAALALNPDHSLAQDTLTALIETQLVESLPPPPPS
;
A
#
# COMPACT_ATOMS: atom_id res chain seq x y z
N MET A 1 -17.00 45.82 39.45
CA MET A 1 -16.51 46.31 40.77
C MET A 1 -15.03 46.60 40.57
N LEU A 2 -14.57 47.85 40.35
CA LEU A 2 -14.32 48.91 41.35
C LEU A 2 -13.45 48.37 42.51
N PHE A 3 -12.29 48.87 42.94
CA PHE A 3 -11.48 50.10 42.79
C PHE A 3 -10.04 49.70 43.25
N SER A 4 -8.95 50.43 42.95
CA SER A 4 -8.35 51.35 43.92
C SER A 4 -7.12 52.08 43.36
N TRP A 5 -7.04 53.37 43.70
CA TRP A 5 -6.11 54.41 43.28
C TRP A 5 -4.94 54.58 44.27
N SER A 6 -3.84 55.24 43.86
CA SER A 6 -3.44 56.64 44.25
C SER A 6 -1.97 56.92 43.88
N LYS A 7 -1.70 57.93 43.04
CA LYS A 7 -1.25 59.32 43.34
C LYS A 7 0.23 59.47 43.69
N TYR A 8 0.96 60.27 42.90
CA TYR A 8 1.76 61.41 43.37
C TYR A 8 1.84 62.49 42.27
N LEU A 9 1.50 63.72 42.66
CA LEU A 9 1.61 64.97 41.90
C LEU A 9 2.61 65.85 42.69
N ILE A 10 3.55 66.49 41.99
CA ILE A 10 4.35 67.62 42.50
C ILE A 10 4.12 68.81 41.54
N PRO A 11 3.79 70.01 42.01
CA PRO A 11 3.53 71.18 41.16
C PRO A 11 4.76 72.09 41.02
N GLY A 12 4.85 72.75 39.86
CA GLY A 12 5.41 74.10 39.74
C GLY A 12 6.83 74.21 39.20
N VAL A 13 6.96 74.40 37.88
CA VAL A 13 7.95 75.33 37.30
C VAL A 13 7.31 76.02 36.09
N THR A 14 7.34 77.35 36.13
CA THR A 14 6.80 78.29 35.14
C THR A 14 7.58 78.29 33.83
N VAL A 15 6.83 78.37 32.73
CA VAL A 15 7.29 78.50 31.35
C VAL A 15 7.90 79.89 31.11
N VAL A 16 9.13 79.94 30.60
CA VAL A 16 9.69 81.11 29.92
C VAL A 16 9.81 80.78 28.44
N THR A 17 9.03 81.49 27.64
CA THR A 17 9.06 81.46 26.18
C THR A 17 10.32 82.16 25.66
N THR A 18 11.12 81.45 24.86
CA THR A 18 12.03 82.09 23.90
C THR A 18 11.91 81.35 22.58
N ALA A 19 11.53 82.10 21.55
CA ALA A 19 11.43 81.65 20.18
C ALA A 19 12.84 81.56 19.57
N LEU A 20 13.13 80.42 18.93
CA LEU A 20 14.22 80.30 17.97
C LEU A 20 13.64 79.71 16.69
N VAL A 21 13.51 80.56 15.68
CA VAL A 21 13.30 80.19 14.28
C VAL A 21 14.66 79.78 13.73
N SER A 22 14.78 78.58 13.17
CA SER A 22 15.84 78.20 12.21
C SER A 22 15.44 76.95 11.42
N ILE A 23 14.77 77.19 10.30
CA ILE A 23 14.99 76.60 8.97
C ILE A 23 15.27 75.10 8.92
N VAL A 24 14.21 74.31 8.66
CA VAL A 24 14.31 72.97 8.06
C VAL A 24 14.24 73.16 6.54
N PRO A 25 15.12 72.53 5.73
CA PRO A 25 14.98 72.57 4.28
C PRO A 25 13.76 71.75 3.87
N THR A 26 12.85 72.39 3.14
CA THR A 26 11.74 71.75 2.43
C THR A 26 12.28 70.72 1.44
N GLN A 27 12.16 69.43 1.76
CA GLN A 27 12.01 68.42 0.73
C GLN A 27 10.55 68.45 0.28
N ALA A 28 10.35 68.77 -0.99
CA ALA A 28 9.04 68.80 -1.62
C ALA A 28 8.40 67.41 -1.56
N GLN A 29 7.28 67.28 -0.86
CA GLN A 29 6.33 66.21 -1.16
C GLN A 29 5.61 66.61 -2.45
N PRO A 30 5.59 65.75 -3.49
CA PRO A 30 4.77 66.02 -4.66
C PRO A 30 3.31 66.09 -4.22
N SER A 31 2.58 66.99 -4.84
CA SER A 31 1.16 67.21 -4.56
C SER A 31 0.36 65.96 -4.92
N SER A 32 -0.71 65.63 -4.19
CA SER A 32 -1.53 64.41 -4.38
C SER A 32 -2.16 64.25 -5.78
N PHE A 33 -2.04 65.26 -6.64
CA PHE A 33 -2.46 65.23 -8.04
C PHE A 33 -1.33 64.78 -9.00
N GLU A 34 -0.06 65.01 -8.67
CA GLU A 34 1.09 64.55 -9.49
C GLU A 34 1.28 63.03 -9.42
N ALA A 35 1.04 62.44 -8.24
CA ALA A 35 1.12 60.99 -8.02
C ALA A 35 0.08 60.19 -8.81
N LEU A 36 -1.06 60.79 -9.17
CA LEU A 36 -2.11 60.12 -9.96
C LEU A 36 -1.77 59.99 -11.45
N SER A 37 -0.79 60.77 -11.94
CA SER A 37 -0.34 60.76 -13.34
C SER A 37 1.07 60.20 -13.55
N ASP A 38 1.72 59.72 -12.49
CA ASP A 38 3.07 59.17 -12.55
C ASP A 38 3.02 57.66 -12.84
N VAL A 39 3.39 57.27 -14.06
CA VAL A 39 3.43 55.85 -14.47
C VAL A 39 4.46 55.06 -13.67
N THR A 40 5.58 55.68 -13.26
CA THR A 40 6.63 55.01 -12.47
C THR A 40 6.11 54.64 -11.10
N TYR A 41 5.34 55.53 -10.49
CA TYR A 41 4.69 55.24 -9.20
C TYR A 41 3.75 54.04 -9.31
N TRP A 42 2.88 53.98 -10.31
CA TRP A 42 1.90 52.89 -10.46
C TRP A 42 2.54 51.56 -10.86
N THR A 43 3.57 51.57 -11.70
CA THR A 43 4.34 50.36 -12.06
C THR A 43 5.12 49.81 -10.88
N ASP A 44 5.79 50.67 -10.11
CA ASP A 44 6.48 50.27 -8.89
C ASP A 44 5.51 49.73 -7.83
N LEU A 45 4.35 50.38 -7.67
CA LEU A 45 3.31 49.94 -6.75
C LEU A 45 2.74 48.59 -7.16
N CYS A 46 2.46 48.38 -8.44
CA CYS A 46 1.99 47.09 -8.96
C CYS A 46 2.98 45.98 -8.61
N ARG A 47 4.27 46.18 -8.91
CA ARG A 47 5.32 45.20 -8.63
C ARG A 47 5.51 44.93 -7.13
N LEU A 48 5.49 45.99 -6.30
CA LEU A 48 5.65 45.85 -4.85
C LEU A 48 4.47 45.11 -4.22
N GLN A 49 3.24 45.39 -4.65
CA GLN A 49 2.04 44.71 -4.16
C GLN A 49 2.00 43.25 -4.64
N ALA A 50 2.38 42.99 -5.89
CA ALA A 50 2.50 41.64 -6.41
C ALA A 50 3.55 40.82 -5.62
N GLY A 51 4.72 41.41 -5.32
CA GLY A 51 5.74 40.77 -4.49
C GLY A 51 5.35 40.61 -3.01
N ALA A 52 4.32 41.31 -2.56
CA ALA A 52 3.71 41.14 -1.24
C ALA A 52 2.48 40.21 -1.26
N GLU A 53 2.22 39.54 -2.40
CA GLU A 53 1.07 38.66 -2.65
C GLU A 53 -0.30 39.35 -2.51
N ASP A 54 -0.33 40.69 -2.56
CA ASP A 54 -1.57 41.49 -2.54
C ASP A 54 -2.08 41.69 -3.97
N TYR A 55 -2.47 40.58 -4.60
CA TYR A 55 -2.75 40.51 -6.04
C TYR A 55 -3.95 41.39 -6.48
N GLU A 56 -4.97 41.55 -5.64
CA GLU A 56 -6.13 42.40 -5.97
C GLU A 56 -5.72 43.88 -6.07
N ASN A 57 -4.93 44.38 -5.11
CA ASN A 57 -4.45 45.75 -5.16
C ASN A 57 -3.37 45.93 -6.24
N ALA A 58 -2.50 44.94 -6.42
CA ALA A 58 -1.50 44.93 -7.48
C ALA A 58 -2.15 45.03 -8.87
N LEU A 59 -3.23 44.28 -9.10
CA LEU A 59 -4.00 44.33 -10.34
C LEU A 59 -4.51 45.76 -10.61
N ALA A 60 -5.16 46.37 -9.62
CA ALA A 60 -5.66 47.74 -9.73
C ALA A 60 -4.54 48.77 -10.01
N ALA A 61 -3.37 48.62 -9.38
CA ALA A 61 -2.21 49.48 -9.62
C ALA A 61 -1.67 49.30 -11.04
N CYS A 62 -1.57 48.06 -11.53
CA CYS A 62 -1.18 47.77 -12.91
C CYS A 62 -2.19 48.33 -13.92
N GLU A 63 -3.49 48.25 -13.67
CA GLU A 63 -4.51 48.85 -14.54
C GLU A 63 -4.39 50.37 -14.63
N GLN A 64 -4.04 51.06 -13.54
CA GLN A 64 -3.74 52.50 -13.58
C GLN A 64 -2.49 52.78 -14.42
N ALA A 65 -1.44 51.98 -14.26
CA ALA A 65 -0.22 52.11 -15.06
C ALA A 65 -0.49 51.90 -16.55
N ILE A 66 -1.26 50.87 -16.91
CA ILE A 66 -1.71 50.58 -18.29
C ILE A 66 -2.56 51.73 -18.86
N ALA A 67 -3.43 52.33 -18.05
CA ALA A 67 -4.25 53.46 -18.49
C ALA A 67 -3.42 54.69 -18.85
N LEU A 68 -2.27 54.87 -18.18
CA LEU A 68 -1.33 55.96 -18.44
C LEU A 68 -0.40 55.64 -19.63
N GLU A 69 0.07 54.40 -19.74
CA GLU A 69 1.01 53.94 -20.77
C GLU A 69 0.60 52.58 -21.38
N PRO A 70 -0.39 52.55 -22.28
CA PRO A 70 -0.96 51.30 -22.79
C PRO A 70 -0.05 50.54 -23.77
N GLU A 71 1.09 51.13 -24.16
CA GLU A 71 2.06 50.59 -25.12
C GLU A 71 3.24 49.88 -24.44
N ASP A 72 3.35 49.97 -23.11
CA ASP A 72 4.43 49.33 -22.34
C ASP A 72 4.17 47.83 -22.17
N ALA A 73 4.98 47.02 -22.85
CA ALA A 73 4.89 45.56 -22.81
C ALA A 73 5.15 44.96 -21.43
N ASP A 74 6.01 45.57 -20.61
CA ASP A 74 6.43 45.02 -19.32
C ASP A 74 5.32 45.14 -18.27
N ILE A 75 4.51 46.18 -18.35
CA ILE A 75 3.32 46.34 -17.49
C ILE A 75 2.27 45.29 -17.86
N TRP A 76 2.04 45.08 -19.15
CA TRP A 76 1.14 44.01 -19.62
C TRP A 76 1.64 42.61 -19.24
N ALA A 77 2.96 42.37 -19.28
CA ALA A 77 3.53 41.10 -18.85
C ALA A 77 3.35 40.87 -17.33
N GLN A 78 3.61 41.88 -16.49
CA GLN A 78 3.37 41.81 -15.05
C GLN A 78 1.88 41.64 -14.71
N HIS A 79 1.01 42.38 -15.38
CA HIS A 79 -0.44 42.25 -15.26
C HIS A 79 -0.91 40.83 -15.61
N SER A 80 -0.34 40.20 -16.63
CA SER A 80 -0.59 38.79 -16.94
C SER A 80 -0.20 37.85 -15.80
N GLY A 81 0.93 38.09 -15.13
CA GLY A 81 1.37 37.27 -14.00
C GLY A 81 0.43 37.37 -12.80
N ILE A 82 -0.04 38.58 -12.47
CA ILE A 82 -1.01 38.80 -11.40
C ILE A 82 -2.33 38.10 -11.71
N LEU A 83 -2.80 38.16 -12.96
CA LEU A 83 -4.01 37.44 -13.38
C LEU A 83 -3.86 35.93 -13.30
N VAL A 84 -2.66 35.38 -13.54
CA VAL A 84 -2.37 33.96 -13.28
C VAL A 84 -2.53 33.64 -11.80
N SER A 85 -1.96 34.45 -10.90
CA SER A 85 -2.09 34.26 -9.44
C SER A 85 -3.52 34.42 -8.92
N LEU A 86 -4.41 35.06 -9.69
CA LEU A 86 -5.83 35.23 -9.40
C LEU A 86 -6.72 34.19 -10.11
N ASP A 87 -6.13 33.16 -10.73
CA ASP A 87 -6.81 32.12 -11.52
C ASP A 87 -7.63 32.65 -12.72
N ALA A 88 -7.37 33.89 -13.17
CA ALA A 88 -8.02 34.54 -14.30
C ALA A 88 -7.32 34.19 -15.63
N PHE A 89 -7.14 32.90 -15.92
CA PHE A 89 -6.29 32.42 -17.01
C PHE A 89 -6.61 32.96 -18.41
N PRO A 90 -7.89 33.09 -18.84
CA PRO A 90 -8.20 33.67 -20.15
C PRO A 90 -7.77 35.14 -20.28
N ASP A 91 -7.93 35.91 -19.20
CA ASP A 91 -7.56 37.32 -19.16
C ASP A 91 -6.03 37.47 -19.08
N ALA A 92 -5.35 36.58 -18.34
CA ALA A 92 -3.90 36.50 -18.34
C ALA A 92 -3.36 36.27 -19.75
N ILE A 93 -3.92 35.32 -20.50
CA ILE A 93 -3.52 35.06 -21.90
C ILE A 93 -3.78 36.28 -22.78
N ALA A 94 -4.90 36.99 -22.61
CA ALA A 94 -5.19 38.20 -23.36
C ALA A 94 -4.18 39.32 -23.05
N SER A 95 -3.84 39.48 -21.77
CA SER A 95 -2.85 40.43 -21.28
C SER A 95 -1.44 40.12 -21.81
N ALA A 96 -1.00 38.86 -21.76
CA ALA A 96 0.25 38.42 -22.36
C ALA A 96 0.27 38.62 -23.88
N ASN A 97 -0.82 38.29 -24.59
CA ASN A 97 -0.91 38.56 -26.03
C ASN A 97 -0.75 40.05 -26.33
N ARG A 98 -1.29 40.93 -25.47
CA ARG A 98 -1.15 42.37 -25.61
C ARG A 98 0.31 42.82 -25.44
N ALA A 99 1.01 42.31 -24.42
CA ALA A 99 2.44 42.55 -24.25
C ALA A 99 3.22 42.16 -25.52
N LEU A 100 2.94 40.97 -26.07
CA LEU A 100 3.61 40.45 -27.27
C LEU A 100 3.29 41.20 -28.56
N THR A 101 2.24 42.04 -28.59
CA THR A 101 2.03 42.96 -29.72
C THR A 101 3.02 44.12 -29.74
N PHE A 102 3.52 44.52 -28.57
CA PHE A 102 4.46 45.63 -28.42
C PHE A 102 5.91 45.14 -28.33
N ASP A 103 6.14 44.01 -27.66
CA ASP A 103 7.44 43.34 -27.57
C ASP A 103 7.30 41.83 -27.83
N PRO A 104 7.50 41.37 -29.08
CA PRO A 104 7.46 39.94 -29.41
C PRO A 104 8.56 39.10 -28.74
N GLU A 105 9.59 39.71 -28.17
CA GLU A 105 10.70 39.03 -27.48
C GLU A 105 10.52 39.01 -25.95
N ASN A 106 9.35 39.45 -25.46
CA ASN A 106 9.01 39.45 -24.04
C ASN A 106 8.80 38.01 -23.52
N SER A 107 9.86 37.43 -22.97
CA SER A 107 9.87 36.04 -22.50
C SER A 107 9.03 35.85 -21.26
N LEU A 108 8.88 36.89 -20.42
CA LEU A 108 7.96 36.88 -19.27
C LEU A 108 6.51 36.67 -19.71
N ALA A 109 6.04 37.45 -20.69
CA ALA A 109 4.69 37.31 -21.23
C ALA A 109 4.47 35.90 -21.84
N ILE A 110 5.43 35.37 -22.61
CA ILE A 110 5.34 34.01 -23.16
C ILE A 110 5.31 32.96 -22.03
N ALA A 111 6.13 33.14 -20.99
CA ALA A 111 6.16 32.23 -19.85
C ALA A 111 4.82 32.20 -19.11
N TYR A 112 4.17 33.34 -18.88
CA TYR A 112 2.83 33.35 -18.29
C TYR A 112 1.75 32.74 -19.21
N GLN A 113 1.92 32.78 -20.53
CA GLN A 113 1.08 31.93 -21.41
C GLN A 113 1.30 30.45 -21.14
N CYS A 114 2.54 30.02 -20.92
CA CYS A 114 2.82 28.63 -20.52
C CYS A 114 2.07 28.28 -19.23
N VAL A 115 2.21 29.11 -18.17
CA VAL A 115 1.55 28.86 -16.88
C VAL A 115 0.03 28.78 -17.04
N ALA A 116 -0.58 29.78 -17.71
CA ALA A 116 -2.02 29.83 -17.90
C ALA A 116 -2.53 28.64 -18.73
N TYR A 117 -1.81 28.21 -19.78
CA TYR A 117 -2.20 27.04 -20.56
C TYR A 117 -2.03 25.73 -19.79
N THR A 118 -1.03 25.62 -18.92
CA THR A 118 -0.87 24.47 -18.01
C THR A 118 -2.07 24.36 -17.08
N ALA A 119 -2.47 25.46 -16.43
CA ALA A 119 -3.63 25.48 -15.54
C ALA A 119 -4.95 25.14 -16.27
N LEU A 120 -5.05 25.48 -17.55
CA LEU A 120 -6.19 25.11 -18.42
C LEU A 120 -6.12 23.67 -18.96
N GLY A 121 -5.11 22.88 -18.60
CA GLY A 121 -4.91 21.50 -19.08
C GLY A 121 -4.54 21.40 -20.56
N LYS A 122 -4.11 22.50 -21.20
CA LYS A 122 -3.71 22.54 -22.61
C LYS A 122 -2.23 22.22 -22.76
N ASN A 123 -1.84 21.02 -22.35
CA ASN A 123 -0.44 20.62 -22.12
C ASN A 123 0.47 20.78 -23.36
N GLU A 124 0.00 20.45 -24.57
CA GLU A 124 0.78 20.64 -25.80
C GLU A 124 1.07 22.12 -26.07
N THR A 125 0.03 22.97 -26.04
CA THR A 125 0.19 24.42 -26.20
C THR A 125 1.05 25.02 -25.10
N ALA A 126 0.86 24.59 -23.85
CA ALA A 126 1.64 25.06 -22.72
C ALA A 126 3.14 24.75 -22.92
N LEU A 127 3.45 23.49 -23.29
CA LEU A 127 4.82 23.06 -23.53
C LEU A 127 5.49 23.86 -24.65
N ASP A 128 4.77 24.12 -25.74
CA ASP A 128 5.26 24.97 -26.83
C ASP A 128 5.57 26.38 -26.34
N LYS A 129 4.69 26.99 -25.53
CA LYS A 129 4.93 28.32 -24.94
C LYS A 129 6.11 28.33 -23.98
N CYS A 130 6.26 27.33 -23.12
CA CYS A 130 7.43 27.21 -22.27
C CYS A 130 8.73 27.12 -23.10
N ASN A 131 8.75 26.29 -24.15
CA ASN A 131 9.90 26.17 -25.04
C ASN A 131 10.18 27.46 -25.81
N ASP A 132 9.14 28.18 -26.25
CA ASP A 132 9.28 29.47 -26.92
C ASP A 132 9.89 30.52 -25.99
N ALA A 133 9.42 30.64 -24.74
CA ALA A 133 9.97 31.56 -23.76
C ALA A 133 11.47 31.28 -23.52
N LEU A 134 11.83 30.00 -23.38
CA LEU A 134 13.22 29.56 -23.19
C LEU A 134 14.11 29.71 -24.44
N ARG A 135 13.50 29.65 -25.63
CA ARG A 135 14.21 29.83 -26.91
C ARG A 135 14.45 31.30 -27.23
N VAL A 136 13.45 32.15 -27.00
CA VAL A 136 13.56 33.61 -27.15
C VAL A 136 14.54 34.14 -26.12
N ASN A 137 14.34 33.79 -24.85
CA ASN A 137 15.21 34.15 -23.73
C ASN A 137 15.65 35.63 -23.76
N GLY A 138 14.68 36.49 -24.05
CA GLY A 138 14.84 37.94 -24.16
C GLY A 138 14.52 38.61 -22.82
N ASN A 139 13.41 39.35 -22.78
CA ASN A 139 13.02 40.13 -21.61
C ASN A 139 12.23 39.28 -20.59
N TRP A 140 12.77 39.13 -19.38
CA TRP A 140 12.14 38.39 -18.27
C TRP A 140 11.55 39.29 -17.18
N GLY A 141 11.63 40.62 -17.32
CA GLY A 141 11.13 41.55 -16.31
C GLY A 141 11.70 41.29 -14.92
N SER A 142 10.82 41.10 -13.93
CA SER A 142 11.18 40.76 -12.54
C SER A 142 11.46 39.27 -12.29
N GLU A 143 11.15 38.42 -13.28
CA GLU A 143 11.33 36.97 -13.18
C GLU A 143 12.63 36.52 -13.87
N ASN A 144 12.82 35.21 -13.92
CA ASN A 144 13.90 34.60 -14.66
C ASN A 144 13.44 33.28 -15.32
N PRO A 145 14.27 32.65 -16.16
CA PRO A 145 13.90 31.42 -16.87
C PRO A 145 13.46 30.23 -15.99
N ALA A 146 13.72 30.25 -14.67
CA ALA A 146 13.31 29.21 -13.72
C ALA A 146 11.81 28.94 -13.79
N LEU A 147 10.99 29.98 -13.96
CA LEU A 147 9.54 29.87 -14.12
C LEU A 147 9.17 28.94 -15.28
N ALA A 148 9.69 29.22 -16.48
CA ALA A 148 9.41 28.41 -17.66
C ALA A 148 10.02 27.00 -17.57
N TRP A 149 11.20 26.85 -16.98
CA TRP A 149 11.79 25.53 -16.74
C TRP A 149 10.97 24.68 -15.77
N PHE A 150 10.44 25.27 -14.70
CA PHE A 150 9.63 24.58 -13.71
C PHE A 150 8.34 24.05 -14.31
N TYR A 151 7.55 24.92 -14.96
CA TYR A 151 6.29 24.51 -15.59
C TYR A 151 6.51 23.55 -16.76
N ARG A 152 7.61 23.69 -17.51
CA ARG A 152 8.02 22.66 -18.48
C ARG A 152 8.23 21.31 -17.80
N GLY A 153 8.87 21.28 -16.63
CA GLY A 153 9.05 20.08 -15.81
C GLY A 153 7.72 19.47 -15.39
N GLU A 154 6.80 20.27 -14.84
CA GLU A 154 5.46 19.80 -14.42
C GLU A 154 4.68 19.18 -15.58
N ILE A 155 4.64 19.83 -16.74
CA ILE A 155 3.94 19.30 -17.94
C ILE A 155 4.54 17.96 -18.37
N LEU A 156 5.87 17.85 -18.37
CA LEU A 156 6.57 16.62 -18.76
C LEU A 156 6.35 15.50 -17.74
N ALA A 157 6.33 15.81 -16.44
CA ALA A 157 6.04 14.86 -15.37
C ALA A 157 4.61 14.33 -15.47
N GLN A 158 3.63 15.19 -15.74
CA GLN A 158 2.24 14.78 -16.01
C GLN A 158 2.14 13.87 -17.23
N ALA A 159 2.99 14.09 -18.24
CA ALA A 159 3.11 13.22 -19.41
C ALA A 159 3.96 11.96 -19.16
N GLN A 160 4.37 11.70 -17.91
CA GLN A 160 5.25 10.59 -17.49
C GLN A 160 6.63 10.58 -18.19
N GLN A 161 7.06 11.72 -18.72
CA GLN A 161 8.38 11.91 -19.33
C GLN A 161 9.40 12.35 -18.27
N TYR A 162 9.55 11.53 -17.22
CA TYR A 162 10.29 11.90 -16.00
C TYR A 162 11.75 12.28 -16.25
N GLU A 163 12.45 11.66 -17.20
CA GLU A 163 13.84 12.05 -17.54
C GLU A 163 13.92 13.47 -18.09
N LEU A 164 12.97 13.87 -18.94
CA LEU A 164 12.94 15.23 -19.50
C LEU A 164 12.43 16.24 -18.47
N ALA A 165 11.57 15.81 -17.55
CA ALA A 165 11.12 16.61 -16.41
C ALA A 165 12.29 16.90 -15.46
N LEU A 166 13.09 15.88 -15.11
CA LEU A 166 14.29 16.01 -14.28
C LEU A 166 15.28 17.02 -14.87
N VAL A 167 15.53 16.97 -16.18
CA VAL A 167 16.37 17.99 -16.85
C VAL A 167 15.79 19.39 -16.67
N ALA A 168 14.46 19.56 -16.77
CA ALA A 168 13.82 20.85 -16.55
C ALA A 168 14.00 21.33 -15.10
N TYR A 169 13.74 20.45 -14.12
CA TYR A 169 13.91 20.76 -12.69
C TYR A 169 15.36 21.08 -12.31
N GLU A 170 16.34 20.37 -12.88
CA GLU A 170 17.76 20.70 -12.71
C GLU A 170 18.07 22.11 -13.22
N ARG A 171 17.49 22.52 -14.35
CA ARG A 171 17.66 23.89 -14.87
C ARG A 171 16.99 24.94 -13.99
N THR A 172 15.85 24.62 -13.39
CA THR A 172 15.21 25.48 -12.38
C THR A 172 16.11 25.66 -11.16
N LEU A 173 16.64 24.56 -10.60
CA LEU A 173 17.47 24.60 -9.37
C LEU A 173 18.85 25.25 -9.57
N LEU A 174 19.35 25.31 -10.81
CA LEU A 174 20.55 26.11 -11.11
C LEU A 174 20.31 27.62 -10.92
N LEU A 175 19.07 28.07 -11.07
CA LEU A 175 18.68 29.48 -10.95
C LEU A 175 18.07 29.76 -9.57
N ASP A 176 17.43 28.77 -8.96
CA ASP A 176 16.75 28.86 -7.67
C ASP A 176 17.02 27.61 -6.81
N PRO A 177 18.20 27.52 -6.15
CA PRO A 177 18.65 26.31 -5.47
C PRO A 177 17.94 26.04 -4.13
N GLU A 178 17.22 27.03 -3.57
CA GLU A 178 16.54 26.93 -2.27
C GLU A 178 15.04 26.58 -2.41
N ASN A 179 14.65 26.05 -3.57
CA ASN A 179 13.26 25.74 -3.89
C ASN A 179 12.87 24.30 -3.49
N SER A 180 12.29 24.14 -2.29
CA SER A 180 11.89 22.81 -1.79
C SER A 180 10.76 22.18 -2.60
N LEU A 181 9.89 22.97 -3.24
CA LEU A 181 8.87 22.47 -4.16
C LEU A 181 9.52 21.72 -5.34
N VAL A 182 10.49 22.33 -6.02
CA VAL A 182 11.16 21.72 -7.19
C VAL A 182 11.97 20.49 -6.78
N LEU A 183 12.67 20.52 -5.65
CA LEU A 183 13.39 19.35 -5.12
C LEU A 183 12.45 18.19 -4.79
N THR A 184 11.24 18.50 -4.30
CA THR A 184 10.21 17.50 -4.03
C THR A 184 9.68 16.88 -5.33
N ARG A 185 9.49 17.69 -6.38
CA ARG A 185 9.14 17.18 -7.72
C ARG A 185 10.25 16.32 -8.33
N GLN A 186 11.51 16.65 -8.12
CA GLN A 186 12.62 15.78 -8.48
C GLN A 186 12.58 14.45 -7.71
N CYS A 187 12.30 14.49 -6.41
CA CYS A 187 12.17 13.29 -5.59
C CYS A 187 11.07 12.35 -6.12
N GLU A 188 9.89 12.89 -6.41
CA GLU A 188 8.78 12.17 -7.05
C GLU A 188 9.20 11.56 -8.40
N ALA A 189 9.83 12.35 -9.28
CA ALA A 189 10.29 11.87 -10.58
C ALA A 189 11.37 10.78 -10.48
N TYR A 190 12.31 10.88 -9.54
CA TYR A 190 13.30 9.83 -9.27
C TYR A 190 12.64 8.56 -8.72
N GLY A 191 11.63 8.69 -7.85
CA GLY A 191 10.84 7.58 -7.34
C GLY A 191 10.11 6.82 -8.44
N ALA A 192 9.49 7.55 -9.38
CA ALA A 192 8.82 6.98 -10.55
C ALA A 192 9.77 6.28 -11.53
N LEU A 193 11.03 6.70 -11.58
CA LEU A 193 12.10 6.06 -12.37
C LEU A 193 12.80 4.91 -11.65
N GLU A 194 12.31 4.49 -10.48
CA GLU A 194 12.94 3.46 -9.63
C GLU A 194 14.41 3.79 -9.28
N ARG A 195 14.68 5.08 -9.02
CA ARG A 195 15.97 5.59 -8.55
C ARG A 195 15.86 6.06 -7.09
N PRO A 196 15.61 5.14 -6.14
CA PRO A 196 15.23 5.52 -4.78
C PRO A 196 16.33 6.29 -4.05
N GLN A 197 17.62 6.04 -4.32
CA GLN A 197 18.69 6.80 -3.67
C GLN A 197 18.68 8.29 -4.08
N ASN A 198 18.51 8.57 -5.37
CA ASN A 198 18.40 9.95 -5.86
C ASN A 198 17.13 10.63 -5.33
N ALA A 199 16.04 9.88 -5.20
CA ALA A 199 14.81 10.37 -4.58
C ALA A 199 15.04 10.76 -3.11
N LEU A 200 15.70 9.89 -2.33
CA LEU A 200 16.04 10.18 -0.93
C LEU A 200 16.94 11.41 -0.79
N ASP A 201 17.92 11.57 -1.66
CA ASP A 201 18.82 12.73 -1.66
C ASP A 201 18.04 14.03 -1.96
N ALA A 202 17.16 14.01 -2.96
CA ALA A 202 16.34 15.16 -3.35
C ALA A 202 15.31 15.54 -2.26
N CYS A 203 14.54 14.57 -1.76
CA CYS A 203 13.60 14.79 -0.67
C CYS A 203 14.30 15.23 0.63
N GLY A 204 15.45 14.63 0.94
CA GLY A 204 16.25 15.01 2.11
C GLY A 204 16.76 16.44 2.02
N THR A 205 17.18 16.88 0.82
CA THR A 205 17.60 18.26 0.56
C THR A 205 16.42 19.23 0.68
N ALA A 206 15.26 18.90 0.10
CA ALA A 206 14.04 19.70 0.21
C ALA A 206 13.64 19.95 1.67
N LEU A 207 13.66 18.89 2.49
CA LEU A 207 13.32 18.94 3.91
C LEU A 207 14.37 19.65 4.77
N ALA A 208 15.63 19.72 4.31
CA ALA A 208 16.70 20.43 5.00
C ALA A 208 16.69 21.94 4.70
N ILE A 209 16.32 22.32 3.47
CA ILE A 209 16.17 23.71 3.06
C ILE A 209 14.91 24.33 3.68
N ASP A 210 13.79 23.60 3.64
CA ASP A 210 12.51 23.97 4.25
C ASP A 210 12.00 25.37 3.86
N GLN A 211 12.08 25.71 2.57
CA GLN A 211 11.66 27.01 2.04
C GLN A 211 10.91 26.85 0.72
N GLN A 212 10.06 27.82 0.38
CA GLN A 212 9.39 27.91 -0.93
C GLN A 212 8.66 26.61 -1.32
N TRP A 213 7.89 26.07 -0.38
CA TRP A 213 7.03 24.90 -0.57
C TRP A 213 5.91 25.14 -1.61
N GLY A 214 5.59 26.40 -1.91
CA GLY A 214 4.47 26.74 -2.79
C GLY A 214 3.16 26.17 -2.24
N GLU A 215 2.36 25.55 -3.11
CA GLU A 215 1.11 24.91 -2.71
C GLU A 215 1.31 23.57 -2.00
N ILE A 216 2.47 22.92 -2.15
CA ILE A 216 2.73 21.59 -1.56
C ILE A 216 3.57 21.73 -0.29
N GLY A 217 3.01 21.36 0.86
CA GLY A 217 3.76 21.41 2.12
C GLY A 217 4.84 20.31 2.24
N PRO A 218 5.66 20.38 3.30
CA PRO A 218 6.70 19.37 3.60
C PRO A 218 6.16 17.93 3.73
N ALA A 219 4.86 17.77 4.01
CA ALA A 219 4.19 16.47 4.04
C ALA A 219 4.40 15.69 2.74
N HIS A 220 4.36 16.35 1.59
CA HIS A 220 4.51 15.71 0.29
C HIS A 220 5.92 15.12 0.11
N ALA A 221 6.96 15.85 0.52
CA ALA A 221 8.34 15.36 0.51
C ALA A 221 8.52 14.15 1.46
N TRP A 222 7.90 14.19 2.64
CA TRP A 222 7.92 13.04 3.55
C TRP A 222 7.23 11.80 2.99
N THR A 223 6.09 11.96 2.30
CA THR A 223 5.41 10.84 1.63
C THR A 223 6.30 10.18 0.58
N HIS A 224 6.87 10.96 -0.34
CA HIS A 224 7.76 10.44 -1.39
C HIS A 224 9.06 9.86 -0.82
N ARG A 225 9.59 10.43 0.27
CA ARG A 225 10.71 9.84 1.01
C ARG A 225 10.35 8.46 1.59
N GLY A 226 9.16 8.31 2.16
CA GLY A 226 8.66 7.02 2.64
C GLY A 226 8.54 5.98 1.53
N GLN A 227 8.05 6.39 0.35
CA GLN A 227 7.98 5.52 -0.83
C GLN A 227 9.37 5.08 -1.31
N ALA A 228 10.34 5.99 -1.36
CA ALA A 228 11.72 5.67 -1.73
C ALA A 228 12.37 4.68 -0.73
N HIS A 229 12.17 4.86 0.57
CA HIS A 229 12.60 3.88 1.58
C HIS A 229 11.87 2.52 1.41
N THR A 230 10.60 2.53 1.02
CA THR A 230 9.82 1.31 0.73
C THR A 230 10.42 0.54 -0.43
N GLN A 231 10.80 1.20 -1.52
CA GLN A 231 11.48 0.59 -2.68
C GLN A 231 12.82 -0.06 -2.28
N LEU A 232 13.53 0.52 -1.30
CA LEU A 232 14.76 -0.03 -0.74
C LEU A 232 14.55 -1.11 0.33
N SER A 233 13.30 -1.47 0.63
CA SER A 233 12.93 -2.38 1.73
C SER A 233 13.41 -1.89 3.11
N GLN A 234 13.63 -0.59 3.27
CA GLN A 234 13.99 0.09 4.52
C GLN A 234 12.70 0.44 5.27
N TYR A 235 12.00 -0.59 5.75
CA TYR A 235 10.62 -0.45 6.22
C TYR A 235 10.46 0.41 7.48
N ASN A 236 11.45 0.45 8.38
CA ASN A 236 11.38 1.28 9.58
C ASN A 236 11.52 2.76 9.23
N GLU A 237 12.45 3.09 8.34
CA GLU A 237 12.67 4.43 7.82
C GLU A 237 11.48 4.91 6.98
N ALA A 238 10.86 4.01 6.22
CA ALA A 238 9.62 4.27 5.49
C ALA A 238 8.48 4.64 6.45
N ILE A 239 8.26 3.85 7.50
CA ILE A 239 7.22 4.14 8.51
C ILE A 239 7.48 5.49 9.18
N PHE A 240 8.72 5.77 9.58
CA PHE A 240 9.08 7.06 10.17
C PHE A 240 8.72 8.23 9.23
N ALA A 241 9.06 8.11 7.94
CA ALA A 241 8.75 9.15 6.97
C ALA A 241 7.23 9.32 6.77
N TYR A 242 6.47 8.22 6.72
CA TYR A 242 5.01 8.29 6.66
C TYR A 242 4.39 8.89 7.93
N ASP A 243 4.92 8.59 9.11
CA ASP A 243 4.45 9.20 10.37
C ASP A 243 4.67 10.72 10.37
N GLN A 244 5.82 11.19 9.85
CA GLN A 244 6.05 12.63 9.67
C GLN A 244 5.07 13.25 8.67
N ALA A 245 4.83 12.59 7.53
CA ALA A 245 3.87 13.05 6.54
C ALA A 245 2.45 13.14 7.11
N ILE A 246 1.98 12.09 7.79
CA ILE A 246 0.65 12.03 8.43
C ILE A 246 0.51 13.09 9.53
N GLY A 247 1.57 13.32 10.31
CA GLY A 247 1.56 14.35 11.35
C GLY A 247 1.40 15.78 10.80
N LEU A 248 1.88 16.01 9.57
CA LEU A 248 1.78 17.30 8.87
C LEU A 248 0.47 17.42 8.07
N ASP A 249 0.05 16.35 7.40
CA ASP A 249 -1.18 16.25 6.63
C ASP A 249 -1.90 14.92 6.88
N PRO A 250 -2.82 14.88 7.87
CA PRO A 250 -3.56 13.66 8.18
C PRO A 250 -4.64 13.31 7.15
N ASN A 251 -4.96 14.22 6.21
CA ASN A 251 -6.04 14.02 5.22
C ASN A 251 -5.53 13.43 3.90
N ASN A 252 -4.32 12.87 3.89
CA ASN A 252 -3.75 12.22 2.71
C ASN A 252 -3.99 10.70 2.71
N ALA A 253 -5.04 10.26 2.02
CA ALA A 253 -5.39 8.83 1.92
C ALA A 253 -4.26 7.96 1.33
N LEU A 254 -3.47 8.51 0.40
CA LEU A 254 -2.36 7.80 -0.24
C LEU A 254 -1.25 7.48 0.77
N THR A 255 -0.90 8.44 1.63
CA THR A 255 0.11 8.23 2.68
C THR A 255 -0.31 7.14 3.66
N TRP A 256 -1.58 7.14 4.11
CA TRP A 256 -2.13 6.11 4.98
C TRP A 256 -2.10 4.72 4.33
N ALA A 257 -2.52 4.60 3.07
CA ALA A 257 -2.49 3.32 2.35
C ALA A 257 -1.04 2.81 2.15
N ALA A 258 -0.11 3.69 1.82
CA ALA A 258 1.31 3.34 1.65
C ALA A 258 1.92 2.86 2.98
N GLN A 259 1.59 3.50 4.11
CA GLN A 259 1.99 3.04 5.43
C GLN A 259 1.41 1.65 5.75
N GLY A 260 0.12 1.43 5.44
CA GLY A 260 -0.55 0.14 5.61
C GLY A 260 0.17 -1.01 4.90
N GLN A 261 0.61 -0.78 3.66
CA GLN A 261 1.38 -1.76 2.89
C GLN A 261 2.72 -2.11 3.55
N VAL A 262 3.44 -1.11 4.09
CA VAL A 262 4.72 -1.36 4.78
C VAL A 262 4.51 -2.08 6.11
N LEU A 263 3.48 -1.71 6.87
CA LEU A 263 3.13 -2.40 8.13
C LEU A 263 2.73 -3.85 7.88
N GLU A 264 2.02 -4.11 6.77
CA GLU A 264 1.69 -5.46 6.34
C GLU A 264 2.95 -6.29 6.02
N ALA A 265 3.92 -5.70 5.30
CA ALA A 265 5.20 -6.35 5.00
C ALA A 265 5.98 -6.72 6.27
N LEU A 266 5.88 -5.90 7.32
CA LEU A 266 6.44 -6.17 8.66
C LEU A 266 5.58 -7.11 9.52
N ARG A 267 4.47 -7.64 9.01
CA ARG A 267 3.51 -8.48 9.76
C ARG A 267 2.87 -7.78 10.96
N ARG A 268 2.89 -6.44 11.00
CA ARG A 268 2.18 -5.60 11.98
C ARG A 268 0.72 -5.44 11.58
N ASN A 269 0.02 -6.58 11.47
CA ASN A 269 -1.29 -6.70 10.83
C ASN A 269 -2.34 -5.75 11.42
N GLN A 270 -2.40 -5.61 12.75
CA GLN A 270 -3.41 -4.74 13.38
C GLN A 270 -3.20 -3.26 13.03
N GLU A 271 -1.95 -2.81 12.99
CA GLU A 271 -1.61 -1.43 12.65
C GLU A 271 -1.82 -1.16 11.16
N ALA A 272 -1.48 -2.13 10.30
CA ALA A 272 -1.76 -2.06 8.87
C ALA A 272 -3.26 -1.85 8.59
N LEU A 273 -4.12 -2.61 9.29
CA LEU A 273 -5.58 -2.48 9.15
C LEU A 273 -6.05 -1.08 9.57
N VAL A 274 -5.53 -0.54 10.67
CA VAL A 274 -5.84 0.84 11.11
C VAL A 274 -5.43 1.87 10.05
N SER A 275 -4.25 1.75 9.46
CA SER A 275 -3.82 2.66 8.40
C SER A 275 -4.71 2.58 7.17
N TYR A 276 -5.12 1.38 6.75
CA TYR A 276 -6.09 1.23 5.66
C TYR A 276 -7.47 1.80 6.01
N ASP A 277 -7.95 1.61 7.25
CA ASP A 277 -9.22 2.17 7.72
C ASP A 277 -9.21 3.70 7.67
N GLN A 278 -8.09 4.35 8.02
CA GLN A 278 -7.95 5.80 7.89
C GLN A 278 -7.95 6.24 6.42
N ALA A 279 -7.25 5.52 5.55
CA ALA A 279 -7.25 5.82 4.11
C ALA A 279 -8.67 5.77 3.53
N VAL A 280 -9.45 4.74 3.88
CA VAL A 280 -10.86 4.59 3.44
C VAL A 280 -11.78 5.61 4.11
N ALA A 281 -11.52 6.01 5.36
CA ALA A 281 -12.29 7.07 6.02
C ALA A 281 -12.14 8.43 5.31
N ILE A 282 -10.97 8.71 4.75
CA ILE A 282 -10.68 9.92 3.97
C ILE A 282 -11.25 9.80 2.55
N LYS A 283 -11.04 8.65 1.91
CA LYS A 283 -11.47 8.35 0.54
C LYS A 283 -12.16 6.99 0.49
N ALA A 284 -13.50 7.02 0.59
CA ALA A 284 -14.33 5.83 0.77
C ALA A 284 -14.27 4.83 -0.38
N ASP A 285 -14.02 5.29 -1.60
CA ASP A 285 -13.93 4.49 -2.83
C ASP A 285 -12.48 4.15 -3.22
N TYR A 286 -11.50 4.32 -2.31
CA TYR A 286 -10.09 4.12 -2.66
C TYR A 286 -9.73 2.64 -2.85
N ALA A 287 -9.65 2.20 -4.10
CA ALA A 287 -9.48 0.80 -4.46
C ALA A 287 -8.20 0.18 -3.87
N LEU A 288 -7.08 0.92 -3.85
CA LEU A 288 -5.82 0.43 -3.27
C LEU A 288 -5.92 0.07 -1.79
N ALA A 289 -6.54 0.94 -0.97
CA ALA A 289 -6.67 0.71 0.47
C ALA A 289 -7.63 -0.43 0.78
N LEU A 290 -8.77 -0.49 0.07
CA LEU A 290 -9.77 -1.56 0.19
C LEU A 290 -9.18 -2.92 -0.23
N LEU A 291 -8.37 -2.96 -1.28
CA LEU A 291 -7.63 -4.17 -1.68
C LEU A 291 -6.61 -4.60 -0.62
N GLY A 292 -5.94 -3.63 0.02
CA GLY A 292 -5.07 -3.86 1.17
C GLY A 292 -5.81 -4.53 2.33
N GLN A 293 -6.98 -4.00 2.71
CA GLN A 293 -7.86 -4.62 3.72
C GLN A 293 -8.26 -6.04 3.32
N CYS A 294 -8.74 -6.24 2.09
CA CYS A 294 -9.14 -7.56 1.62
C CYS A 294 -8.01 -8.59 1.74
N THR A 295 -6.83 -8.25 1.22
CA THR A 295 -5.64 -9.12 1.25
C THR A 295 -5.25 -9.48 2.68
N LEU A 296 -5.25 -8.49 3.58
CA LEU A 296 -4.90 -8.67 4.97
C LEU A 296 -5.92 -9.54 5.72
N LEU A 297 -7.21 -9.27 5.53
CA LEU A 297 -8.30 -10.01 6.16
C LEU A 297 -8.35 -11.47 5.67
N ASN A 298 -8.07 -11.71 4.38
CA ASN A 298 -7.87 -13.06 3.85
C ASN A 298 -6.76 -13.81 4.58
N ARG A 299 -5.61 -13.17 4.80
CA ARG A 299 -4.48 -13.77 5.54
C ARG A 299 -4.84 -14.07 7.00
N LEU A 300 -5.72 -13.28 7.60
CA LEU A 300 -6.23 -13.48 8.96
C LEU A 300 -7.38 -14.50 9.03
N GLY A 301 -7.82 -15.06 7.90
CA GLY A 301 -8.95 -16.00 7.83
C GLY A 301 -10.33 -15.36 8.03
N SER A 302 -10.41 -14.03 8.03
CA SER A 302 -11.66 -13.27 8.18
C SER A 302 -12.33 -13.06 6.82
N TYR A 303 -12.77 -14.16 6.20
CA TYR A 303 -13.16 -14.19 4.78
C TYR A 303 -14.41 -13.37 4.45
N GLU A 304 -15.40 -13.29 5.35
CA GLU A 304 -16.62 -12.49 5.14
C GLU A 304 -16.31 -10.97 5.07
N PRO A 305 -15.63 -10.37 6.07
CA PRO A 305 -15.13 -8.99 5.94
C PRO A 305 -14.19 -8.79 4.74
N ALA A 306 -13.32 -9.77 4.45
CA ALA A 306 -12.42 -9.70 3.30
C ALA A 306 -13.20 -9.59 1.98
N LEU A 307 -14.25 -10.40 1.81
CA LEU A 307 -15.09 -10.38 0.61
C LEU A 307 -15.75 -9.01 0.43
N ALA A 308 -16.31 -8.44 1.50
CA ALA A 308 -16.91 -7.10 1.44
C ALA A 308 -15.89 -6.02 1.05
N ALA A 309 -14.67 -6.07 1.59
CA ALA A 309 -13.60 -5.13 1.22
C ALA A 309 -13.15 -5.33 -0.24
N CYS A 310 -13.06 -6.57 -0.71
CA CYS A 310 -12.72 -6.86 -2.11
C CYS A 310 -13.80 -6.38 -3.09
N ASP A 311 -15.08 -6.59 -2.78
CA ASP A 311 -16.20 -6.09 -3.58
C ASP A 311 -16.19 -4.55 -3.63
N ALA A 312 -16.01 -3.89 -2.48
CA ALA A 312 -15.88 -2.44 -2.41
C ALA A 312 -14.67 -1.92 -3.21
N ALA A 313 -13.53 -2.63 -3.18
CA ALA A 313 -12.36 -2.26 -3.97
C ALA A 313 -12.65 -2.32 -5.48
N LEU A 314 -13.37 -3.35 -5.92
CA LEU A 314 -13.73 -3.55 -7.33
C LEU A 314 -14.77 -2.55 -7.84
N ASP A 315 -15.64 -2.07 -6.94
CA ASP A 315 -16.64 -1.01 -7.22
C ASP A 315 -16.07 0.42 -7.02
N GLY A 316 -14.82 0.54 -6.59
CA GLY A 316 -14.17 1.80 -6.22
C GLY A 316 -13.69 2.65 -7.41
N ASP A 317 -12.77 3.56 -7.11
CA ASP A 317 -12.19 4.54 -8.03
C ASP A 317 -11.31 3.95 -9.14
N GLY A 318 -10.95 2.66 -9.03
CA GLY A 318 -10.06 1.97 -9.96
C GLY A 318 -8.59 2.40 -9.85
N ASP A 319 -8.20 3.13 -8.80
CA ASP A 319 -6.82 3.47 -8.51
C ASP A 319 -6.16 2.31 -7.74
N TRP A 320 -5.50 1.45 -8.50
CA TRP A 320 -4.82 0.27 -7.96
C TRP A 320 -3.37 0.56 -7.53
N GLY A 321 -2.86 1.78 -7.69
CA GLY A 321 -1.45 2.09 -7.46
C GLY A 321 -0.51 1.12 -8.17
N ASN A 322 0.33 0.41 -7.40
CA ASN A 322 1.24 -0.62 -7.91
C ASN A 322 0.63 -2.03 -7.99
N GLN A 323 -0.65 -2.19 -7.64
CA GLN A 323 -1.39 -3.44 -7.71
C GLN A 323 -2.13 -3.56 -9.04
N THR A 324 -2.67 -4.75 -9.31
CA THR A 324 -3.41 -5.02 -10.55
C THR A 324 -4.87 -5.33 -10.25
N LEU A 325 -5.75 -4.98 -11.20
CA LEU A 325 -7.14 -5.43 -11.16
C LEU A 325 -7.24 -6.97 -11.11
N ALA A 326 -6.30 -7.68 -11.74
CA ALA A 326 -6.21 -9.13 -11.66
C ALA A 326 -5.96 -9.62 -10.22
N LYS A 327 -5.13 -8.91 -9.44
CA LYS A 327 -4.93 -9.19 -8.01
C LYS A 327 -6.25 -9.03 -7.23
N ALA A 328 -7.02 -7.97 -7.47
CA ALA A 328 -8.30 -7.79 -6.78
C ALA A 328 -9.28 -8.94 -7.03
N TRP A 329 -9.42 -9.40 -8.28
CA TRP A 329 -10.24 -10.57 -8.59
C TRP A 329 -9.70 -11.87 -7.99
N ASN A 330 -8.38 -12.03 -7.89
CA ASN A 330 -7.75 -13.15 -7.21
C ASN A 330 -8.06 -13.14 -5.70
N GLU A 331 -7.85 -12.01 -5.03
CA GLU A 331 -8.15 -11.87 -3.59
C GLU A 331 -9.63 -12.11 -3.29
N ARG A 332 -10.54 -11.59 -4.13
CA ARG A 332 -11.97 -11.87 -4.02
C ARG A 332 -12.26 -13.37 -4.09
N SER A 333 -11.60 -14.07 -5.02
CA SER A 333 -11.76 -15.51 -5.16
C SER A 333 -11.21 -16.29 -3.96
N ILE A 334 -10.18 -15.79 -3.26
CA ILE A 334 -9.69 -16.35 -2.00
C ILE A 334 -10.76 -16.20 -0.93
N SER A 335 -11.36 -15.01 -0.77
CA SER A 335 -12.44 -14.76 0.18
C SER A 335 -13.66 -15.67 -0.07
N LEU A 336 -14.06 -15.82 -1.34
CA LEU A 336 -15.15 -16.72 -1.74
C LEU A 336 -14.84 -18.19 -1.50
N THR A 337 -13.59 -18.61 -1.70
CA THR A 337 -13.16 -19.98 -1.39
C THR A 337 -13.24 -20.25 0.12
N GLY A 338 -12.82 -19.28 0.94
CA GLY A 338 -12.89 -19.37 2.40
C GLY A 338 -14.33 -19.38 2.94
N THR A 339 -15.28 -18.76 2.24
CA THR A 339 -16.73 -18.84 2.53
C THR A 339 -17.42 -20.01 1.82
N GLN A 340 -16.67 -20.90 1.17
CA GLN A 340 -17.15 -22.11 0.47
C GLN A 340 -18.05 -21.83 -0.74
N GLN A 341 -18.01 -20.62 -1.29
CA GLN A 341 -18.75 -20.21 -2.49
C GLN A 341 -17.93 -20.53 -3.76
N TYR A 342 -17.65 -21.81 -3.99
CA TYR A 342 -16.64 -22.26 -4.97
C TYR A 342 -16.94 -21.90 -6.43
N GLU A 343 -18.20 -21.91 -6.86
CA GLU A 343 -18.56 -21.53 -8.25
C GLU A 343 -18.36 -20.03 -8.50
N GLU A 344 -18.67 -19.18 -7.52
CA GLU A 344 -18.42 -17.74 -7.63
C GLU A 344 -16.93 -17.41 -7.49
N ALA A 345 -16.21 -18.15 -6.64
CA ALA A 345 -14.75 -18.10 -6.59
C ALA A 345 -14.15 -18.44 -7.97
N LEU A 346 -14.67 -19.47 -8.64
CA LEU A 346 -14.25 -19.87 -9.97
C LEU A 346 -14.53 -18.77 -11.02
N ALA A 347 -15.67 -18.10 -10.95
CA ALA A 347 -15.97 -16.96 -11.82
C ALA A 347 -14.97 -15.81 -11.60
N SER A 348 -14.66 -15.50 -10.35
CA SER A 348 -13.73 -14.44 -9.97
C SER A 348 -12.30 -14.73 -10.42
N ILE A 349 -11.79 -15.94 -10.17
CA ILE A 349 -10.43 -16.31 -10.58
C ILE A 349 -10.28 -16.40 -12.11
N ASN A 350 -11.35 -16.76 -12.83
CA ASN A 350 -11.35 -16.73 -14.29
C ASN A 350 -11.25 -15.30 -14.83
N ARG A 351 -11.84 -14.31 -14.16
CA ARG A 351 -11.61 -12.89 -14.50
C ARG A 351 -10.16 -12.49 -14.26
N ALA A 352 -9.58 -12.87 -13.12
CA ALA A 352 -8.17 -12.57 -12.81
C ALA A 352 -7.21 -13.09 -13.90
N VAL A 353 -7.34 -14.36 -14.28
CA VAL A 353 -6.52 -14.99 -15.33
C VAL A 353 -6.84 -14.41 -16.72
N GLY A 354 -8.08 -14.01 -16.98
CA GLY A 354 -8.45 -13.35 -18.24
C GLY A 354 -7.80 -11.97 -18.41
N ILE A 355 -7.61 -11.24 -17.31
CA ILE A 355 -6.94 -9.93 -17.28
C ILE A 355 -5.42 -10.11 -17.35
N GLN A 356 -4.88 -11.03 -16.57
CA GLN A 356 -3.45 -11.29 -16.48
C GLN A 356 -3.15 -12.79 -16.67
N PRO A 357 -2.94 -13.24 -17.92
CA PRO A 357 -2.72 -14.65 -18.24
C PRO A 357 -1.40 -15.25 -17.73
N ASP A 358 -0.44 -14.42 -17.32
CA ASP A 358 0.84 -14.83 -16.74
C ASP A 358 0.84 -14.81 -15.20
N TYR A 359 -0.33 -14.63 -14.56
CA TYR A 359 -0.44 -14.59 -13.11
C TYR A 359 -0.37 -15.98 -12.48
N VAL A 360 0.84 -16.43 -12.13
CA VAL A 360 1.16 -17.75 -11.56
C VAL A 360 0.24 -18.11 -10.38
N ALA A 361 0.15 -17.21 -9.39
CA ALA A 361 -0.64 -17.45 -8.18
C ALA A 361 -2.12 -17.66 -8.49
N ALA A 362 -2.68 -16.92 -9.45
CA ALA A 362 -4.07 -17.06 -9.85
C ALA A 362 -4.36 -18.39 -10.55
N HIS A 363 -3.43 -18.88 -11.39
CA HIS A 363 -3.56 -20.22 -11.98
C HIS A 363 -3.51 -21.32 -10.92
N ASN A 364 -2.65 -21.19 -9.91
CA ASN A 364 -2.61 -22.12 -8.79
C ASN A 364 -3.90 -22.07 -7.97
N HIS A 365 -4.40 -20.87 -7.64
CA HIS A 365 -5.64 -20.73 -6.87
C HIS A 365 -6.85 -21.27 -7.64
N ARG A 366 -6.89 -21.09 -8.97
CA ARG A 366 -7.89 -21.72 -9.84
C ARG A 366 -7.83 -23.25 -9.76
N SER A 367 -6.62 -23.82 -9.71
CA SER A 367 -6.45 -25.25 -9.50
C SER A 367 -7.01 -25.70 -8.16
N THR A 368 -6.76 -24.93 -7.09
CA THR A 368 -7.30 -25.21 -5.76
C THR A 368 -8.82 -25.18 -5.75
N ILE A 369 -9.45 -24.21 -6.41
CA ILE A 369 -10.92 -24.13 -6.53
C ILE A 369 -11.49 -25.35 -7.28
N PHE A 370 -10.86 -25.75 -8.39
CA PHE A 370 -11.28 -26.98 -9.08
C PHE A 370 -11.11 -28.24 -8.22
N TRP A 371 -10.09 -28.28 -7.37
CA TRP A 371 -9.91 -29.37 -6.41
C TRP A 371 -11.04 -29.42 -5.37
N TYR A 372 -11.45 -28.28 -4.81
CA TYR A 372 -12.63 -28.21 -3.91
C TYR A 372 -13.94 -28.62 -4.60
N LEU A 373 -14.05 -28.35 -5.91
CA LEU A 373 -15.19 -28.78 -6.74
C LEU A 373 -15.09 -30.26 -7.18
N GLU A 374 -14.05 -30.99 -6.77
CA GLU A 374 -13.76 -32.37 -7.20
C GLU A 374 -13.57 -32.53 -8.72
N ARG A 375 -13.25 -31.45 -9.43
CA ARG A 375 -12.99 -31.39 -10.87
C ARG A 375 -11.50 -31.57 -11.16
N TYR A 376 -10.98 -32.74 -10.80
CA TYR A 376 -9.55 -33.04 -10.81
C TYR A 376 -8.84 -32.87 -12.19
N PRO A 377 -9.46 -33.21 -13.34
CA PRO A 377 -8.84 -32.96 -14.64
C PRO A 377 -8.61 -31.46 -14.92
N GLU A 378 -9.59 -30.62 -14.62
CA GLU A 378 -9.46 -29.16 -14.75
C GLU A 378 -8.49 -28.57 -13.72
N ALA A 379 -8.45 -29.13 -12.50
CA ALA A 379 -7.46 -28.77 -11.50
C ALA A 379 -6.03 -29.01 -12.02
N LEU A 380 -5.74 -30.21 -12.54
CA LEU A 380 -4.43 -30.53 -13.13
C LEU A 380 -4.10 -29.63 -14.33
N ALA A 381 -5.08 -29.27 -15.16
CA ALA A 381 -4.86 -28.37 -16.29
C ALA A 381 -4.48 -26.95 -15.82
N ALA A 382 -5.18 -26.41 -14.81
CA ALA A 382 -4.85 -25.12 -14.22
C ALA A 382 -3.49 -25.14 -13.50
N ASN A 383 -3.21 -26.19 -12.74
CA ASN A 383 -1.93 -26.41 -12.08
C ASN A 383 -0.75 -26.49 -13.07
N LYS A 384 -0.93 -27.22 -14.17
CA LYS A 384 0.07 -27.33 -15.23
C LYS A 384 0.40 -25.96 -15.83
N GLN A 385 -0.59 -25.07 -15.95
CA GLN A 385 -0.35 -23.71 -16.42
C GLN A 385 0.47 -22.90 -15.40
N ALA A 386 0.17 -23.00 -14.10
CA ALA A 386 0.98 -22.35 -13.06
C ALA A 386 2.46 -22.81 -13.12
N LEU A 387 2.69 -24.13 -13.18
CA LEU A 387 4.03 -24.70 -13.26
C LEU A 387 4.74 -24.47 -14.60
N TYR A 388 4.00 -24.19 -15.68
CA TYR A 388 4.60 -23.79 -16.96
C TYR A 388 5.12 -22.35 -16.90
N LEU A 389 4.42 -21.47 -16.18
CA LEU A 389 4.82 -20.08 -15.98
C LEU A 389 5.98 -19.95 -14.99
N ASP A 390 5.93 -20.71 -13.90
CA ASP A 390 6.98 -20.76 -12.88
C ASP A 390 7.02 -22.15 -12.22
N ASP A 391 8.05 -22.94 -12.53
CA ASP A 391 8.27 -24.26 -11.96
C ASP A 391 8.95 -24.23 -10.57
N THR A 392 9.35 -23.05 -10.11
CA THR A 392 9.88 -22.81 -8.76
C THR A 392 8.80 -22.37 -7.77
N TYR A 393 7.56 -22.18 -8.23
CA TYR A 393 6.42 -21.81 -7.39
C TYR A 393 5.96 -22.99 -6.52
N ALA A 394 6.55 -23.11 -5.33
CA ALA A 394 6.28 -24.20 -4.37
C ALA A 394 4.79 -24.49 -4.11
N PRO A 395 3.88 -23.49 -3.97
CA PRO A 395 2.46 -23.75 -3.76
C PRO A 395 1.81 -24.54 -4.90
N ALA A 396 2.27 -24.40 -6.14
CA ALA A 396 1.74 -25.20 -7.25
C ALA A 396 2.15 -26.67 -7.16
N TRP A 397 3.36 -26.98 -6.71
CA TRP A 397 3.76 -28.37 -6.45
C TRP A 397 2.95 -28.98 -5.30
N PHE A 398 2.68 -28.21 -4.25
CA PHE A 398 1.82 -28.64 -3.14
C PHE A 398 0.38 -28.93 -3.61
N THR A 399 -0.25 -28.00 -4.35
CA THR A 399 -1.60 -28.20 -4.91
C THR A 399 -1.66 -29.43 -5.83
N ARG A 400 -0.60 -29.69 -6.61
CA ARG A 400 -0.52 -30.90 -7.43
C ARG A 400 -0.53 -32.17 -6.59
N GLY A 401 0.17 -32.18 -5.47
CA GLY A 401 0.15 -33.28 -4.50
C GLY A 401 -1.23 -33.49 -3.89
N LEU A 402 -1.97 -32.42 -3.59
CA LEU A 402 -3.36 -32.52 -3.11
C LEU A 402 -4.26 -33.21 -4.14
N ILE A 403 -4.09 -32.88 -5.42
CA ILE A 403 -4.87 -33.49 -6.51
C ILE A 403 -4.54 -34.98 -6.64
N PHE A 404 -3.25 -35.33 -6.72
CA PHE A 404 -2.85 -36.74 -6.82
C PHE A 404 -3.24 -37.57 -5.59
N ARG A 405 -3.19 -36.98 -4.39
CA ARG A 405 -3.69 -37.65 -3.18
C ARG A 405 -5.19 -37.91 -3.30
N ALA A 406 -5.97 -36.94 -3.76
CA ALA A 406 -7.41 -37.08 -3.92
C ALA A 406 -7.79 -38.10 -5.01
N THR A 407 -6.95 -38.31 -6.04
CA THR A 407 -7.15 -39.35 -7.06
C THR A 407 -6.56 -40.71 -6.69
N GLY A 408 -5.98 -40.87 -5.48
CA GLY A 408 -5.35 -42.12 -5.03
C GLY A 408 -3.98 -42.41 -5.64
N GLU A 409 -3.39 -41.47 -6.36
CA GLU A 409 -2.08 -41.59 -7.00
C GLU A 409 -0.94 -41.25 -6.02
N TYR A 410 -0.85 -42.00 -4.92
CA TYR A 410 0.03 -41.69 -3.79
C TYR A 410 1.52 -41.57 -4.17
N THR A 411 2.01 -42.38 -5.12
CA THR A 411 3.41 -42.27 -5.61
C THR A 411 3.67 -40.92 -6.29
N HIS A 412 2.73 -40.45 -7.12
CA HIS A 412 2.84 -39.13 -7.75
C HIS A 412 2.70 -38.02 -6.71
N ALA A 413 1.77 -38.17 -5.75
CA ALA A 413 1.60 -37.22 -4.66
C ALA A 413 2.90 -37.05 -3.85
N LEU A 414 3.56 -38.15 -3.47
CA LEU A 414 4.84 -38.12 -2.75
C LEU A 414 5.92 -37.37 -3.52
N ALA A 415 6.07 -37.65 -4.82
CA ALA A 415 7.04 -36.96 -5.66
C ALA A 415 6.78 -35.44 -5.72
N THR A 416 5.51 -35.04 -5.84
CA THR A 416 5.13 -33.62 -5.86
C THR A 416 5.31 -32.92 -4.51
N TYR A 417 5.02 -33.58 -3.39
CA TYR A 417 5.29 -33.02 -2.06
C TYR A 417 6.79 -32.90 -1.78
N ASN A 418 7.61 -33.87 -2.20
CA ASN A 418 9.07 -33.76 -2.12
C ASN A 418 9.57 -32.54 -2.90
N GLN A 419 9.03 -32.29 -4.11
CA GLN A 419 9.39 -31.11 -4.90
C GLN A 419 8.95 -29.80 -4.21
N ALA A 420 7.74 -29.76 -3.65
CA ALA A 420 7.26 -28.60 -2.90
C ALA A 420 8.15 -28.29 -1.69
N LEU A 421 8.55 -29.32 -0.94
CA LEU A 421 9.41 -29.20 0.25
C LEU A 421 10.87 -28.90 -0.09
N ALA A 422 11.36 -29.32 -1.26
CA ALA A 422 12.68 -28.92 -1.75
C ALA A 422 12.75 -27.42 -2.04
N LEU A 423 11.64 -26.83 -2.52
CA LEU A 423 11.51 -25.40 -2.78
C LEU A 423 11.19 -24.59 -1.50
N ASN A 424 10.37 -25.15 -0.60
CA ASN A 424 10.03 -24.54 0.68
C ASN A 424 10.01 -25.58 1.82
N PRO A 425 11.15 -25.77 2.53
CA PRO A 425 11.25 -26.76 3.60
C PRO A 425 10.51 -26.36 4.89
N PHE A 426 10.04 -25.12 5.00
CA PHE A 426 9.40 -24.58 6.22
C PHE A 426 7.86 -24.69 6.19
N SER A 427 7.31 -25.56 5.34
CA SER A 427 5.87 -25.80 5.25
C SER A 427 5.44 -26.98 6.13
N ASP A 428 4.83 -26.69 7.28
CA ASP A 428 4.22 -27.71 8.16
C ASP A 428 3.13 -28.51 7.44
N TRP A 429 2.30 -27.85 6.63
CA TRP A 429 1.30 -28.50 5.77
C TRP A 429 1.93 -29.46 4.75
N GLY A 430 3.06 -29.08 4.14
CA GLY A 430 3.79 -29.93 3.20
C GLY A 430 4.28 -31.22 3.87
N TRP A 431 4.92 -31.10 5.03
CA TRP A 431 5.40 -32.24 5.81
C TRP A 431 4.26 -33.13 6.33
N THR A 432 3.16 -32.52 6.80
CA THR A 432 1.96 -33.24 7.27
C THR A 432 1.35 -34.08 6.14
N ASN A 433 1.19 -33.52 4.94
CA ASN A 433 0.63 -34.24 3.80
C ASN A 433 1.59 -35.31 3.24
N ARG A 434 2.90 -35.04 3.28
CA ARG A 434 3.92 -36.05 2.95
C ARG A 434 3.83 -37.24 3.90
N SER A 435 3.70 -37.01 5.21
CA SER A 435 3.54 -38.06 6.22
C SER A 435 2.35 -38.97 5.91
N LEU A 436 1.18 -38.37 5.66
CA LEU A 436 -0.03 -39.12 5.32
C LEU A 436 0.15 -39.97 4.05
N VAL A 437 0.76 -39.43 3.00
CA VAL A 437 1.00 -40.16 1.76
C VAL A 437 2.00 -41.30 1.95
N LEU A 438 3.05 -41.09 2.74
CA LEU A 438 4.01 -42.15 3.07
C LEU A 438 3.35 -43.28 3.86
N TRP A 439 2.46 -42.95 4.80
CA TRP A 439 1.68 -43.95 5.52
C TRP A 439 0.78 -44.77 4.58
N GLN A 440 0.11 -44.12 3.62
CA GLN A 440 -0.69 -44.81 2.59
C GLN A 440 0.16 -45.71 1.67
N LEU A 441 1.45 -45.41 1.53
CA LEU A 441 2.43 -46.21 0.79
C LEU A 441 3.13 -47.25 1.66
N GLU A 442 2.69 -47.43 2.91
CA GLU A 442 3.27 -48.35 3.90
C GLU A 442 4.74 -48.04 4.26
N GLN A 443 5.20 -46.81 4.01
CA GLN A 443 6.53 -46.31 4.37
C GLN A 443 6.47 -45.62 5.74
N TYR A 444 6.23 -46.40 6.78
CA TYR A 444 5.86 -45.89 8.10
C TYR A 444 7.00 -45.14 8.81
N ALA A 445 8.25 -45.55 8.63
CA ALA A 445 9.41 -44.86 9.23
C ALA A 445 9.57 -43.44 8.65
N GLU A 446 9.51 -43.31 7.32
CA GLU A 446 9.58 -42.00 6.67
C GLU A 446 8.33 -41.15 6.93
N ALA A 447 7.16 -41.79 7.13
CA ALA A 447 5.94 -41.10 7.56
C ALA A 447 6.09 -40.49 8.95
N LEU A 448 6.68 -41.23 9.89
CA LEU A 448 7.03 -40.78 11.23
C LEU A 448 7.98 -39.57 11.17
N ASP A 449 9.10 -39.70 10.45
CA ASP A 449 10.06 -38.61 10.27
C ASP A 449 9.38 -37.34 9.74
N SER A 450 8.48 -37.49 8.76
CA SER A 450 7.74 -36.37 8.18
C SER A 450 6.80 -35.70 9.18
N ALA A 451 6.10 -36.49 10.01
CA ALA A 451 5.23 -35.95 11.04
C ALA A 451 6.03 -35.18 12.10
N GLU A 452 7.22 -35.68 12.46
CA GLU A 452 8.12 -34.99 13.39
C GLU A 452 8.65 -33.67 12.83
N GLN A 453 8.98 -33.61 11.53
CA GLN A 453 9.34 -32.35 10.88
C GLN A 453 8.17 -31.35 10.90
N ALA A 454 6.94 -31.81 10.65
CA ALA A 454 5.75 -30.96 10.73
C ALA A 454 5.53 -30.39 12.15
N ILE A 455 5.65 -31.23 13.17
CA ILE A 455 5.53 -30.83 14.59
C ILE A 455 6.64 -29.85 14.99
N ALA A 456 7.87 -30.06 14.51
CA ALA A 456 8.99 -29.17 14.79
C ALA A 456 8.78 -27.75 14.24
N LEU A 457 8.06 -27.64 13.10
CA LEU A 457 7.69 -26.35 12.51
C LEU A 457 6.44 -25.74 13.19
N ASN A 458 5.49 -26.58 13.56
CA ASN A 458 4.23 -26.17 14.20
C ASN A 458 3.82 -27.19 15.27
N SER A 459 4.16 -26.89 16.53
CA SER A 459 3.88 -27.77 17.66
C SER A 459 2.39 -27.88 18.01
N GLU A 460 1.55 -27.00 17.46
CA GLU A 460 0.11 -26.97 17.68
C GLU A 460 -0.67 -27.69 16.56
N SER A 461 0.02 -28.30 15.59
CA SER A 461 -0.62 -29.03 14.50
C SER A 461 -1.22 -30.36 14.97
N VAL A 462 -2.53 -30.36 15.26
CA VAL A 462 -3.32 -31.54 15.65
C VAL A 462 -3.14 -32.68 14.64
N GLN A 463 -3.23 -32.38 13.33
CA GLN A 463 -3.10 -33.38 12.27
C GLN A 463 -1.68 -33.99 12.22
N ALA A 464 -0.63 -33.21 12.45
CA ALA A 464 0.74 -33.72 12.45
C ALA A 464 0.98 -34.66 13.63
N TRP A 465 0.51 -34.30 14.82
CA TRP A 465 0.51 -35.18 16.00
C TRP A 465 -0.28 -36.46 15.75
N TYR A 466 -1.47 -36.35 15.16
CA TYR A 466 -2.27 -37.53 14.82
C TYR A 466 -1.54 -38.44 13.82
N ASN A 467 -0.96 -37.89 12.75
CA ASN A 467 -0.18 -38.66 11.78
C ASN A 467 1.03 -39.36 12.42
N LYS A 468 1.70 -38.72 13.40
CA LYS A 468 2.77 -39.34 14.17
C LYS A 468 2.26 -40.54 14.97
N GLY A 469 1.14 -40.40 15.67
CA GLY A 469 0.51 -41.49 16.42
C GLY A 469 0.17 -42.69 15.53
N VAL A 470 -0.43 -42.41 14.36
CA VAL A 470 -0.78 -43.42 13.36
C VAL A 470 0.46 -44.13 12.80
N ALA A 471 1.54 -43.40 12.51
CA ALA A 471 2.79 -44.00 12.06
C ALA A 471 3.45 -44.88 13.13
N LEU A 472 3.48 -44.44 14.40
CA LEU A 472 4.00 -45.24 15.52
C LEU A 472 3.18 -46.51 15.76
N SER A 473 1.84 -46.42 15.71
CA SER A 473 0.97 -47.60 15.80
C SER A 473 1.27 -48.61 14.68
N ALA A 474 1.49 -48.14 13.45
CA ALA A 474 1.84 -49.01 12.31
C ALA A 474 3.23 -49.65 12.43
N LEU A 475 4.16 -49.00 13.15
CA LEU A 475 5.48 -49.55 13.48
C LEU A 475 5.45 -50.50 14.70
N GLY A 476 4.32 -50.62 15.39
CA GLY A 476 4.18 -51.41 16.62
C GLY A 476 4.72 -50.73 17.88
N GLU A 477 5.03 -49.43 17.82
CA GLU A 477 5.50 -48.63 18.96
C GLU A 477 4.31 -48.05 19.75
N TYR A 478 3.52 -48.94 20.37
CA TYR A 478 2.23 -48.59 20.94
C TYR A 478 2.30 -47.61 22.12
N GLU A 479 3.29 -47.73 23.01
CA GLU A 479 3.47 -46.78 24.12
C GLU A 479 3.77 -45.36 23.61
N GLY A 480 4.59 -45.25 22.57
CA GLY A 480 4.90 -43.97 21.92
C GLY A 480 3.68 -43.39 21.18
N ALA A 481 2.88 -44.25 20.54
CA ALA A 481 1.64 -43.86 19.90
C ALA A 481 0.63 -43.31 20.90
N ILE A 482 0.45 -43.97 22.05
CA ILE A 482 -0.43 -43.52 23.14
C ILE A 482 -0.03 -42.12 23.63
N ALA A 483 1.25 -41.94 23.98
CA ALA A 483 1.75 -40.63 24.42
C ALA A 483 1.56 -39.55 23.34
N THR A 484 1.62 -39.94 22.06
CA THR A 484 1.36 -39.03 20.95
C THR A 484 -0.12 -38.68 20.83
N TYR A 485 -1.04 -39.64 20.93
CA TYR A 485 -2.48 -39.38 20.94
C TYR A 485 -2.91 -38.56 22.15
N ASP A 486 -2.26 -38.69 23.31
CA ASP A 486 -2.47 -37.81 24.47
C ASP A 486 -2.20 -36.34 24.12
N ASN A 487 -1.17 -36.06 23.32
CA ASN A 487 -0.90 -34.70 22.84
C ASN A 487 -2.00 -34.22 21.88
N VAL A 488 -2.48 -35.08 20.98
CA VAL A 488 -3.63 -34.75 20.10
C VAL A 488 -4.84 -34.37 20.96
N LEU A 489 -5.17 -35.16 21.98
CA LEU A 489 -6.34 -34.95 22.85
C LEU A 489 -6.16 -33.80 23.85
N THR A 490 -4.93 -33.37 24.08
CA THR A 490 -4.63 -32.13 24.81
C THR A 490 -4.92 -30.90 23.96
N LEU A 491 -4.63 -30.96 22.66
CA LEU A 491 -4.89 -29.88 21.70
C LEU A 491 -6.36 -29.84 21.23
N ASP A 492 -6.95 -31.02 21.03
CA ASP A 492 -8.35 -31.24 20.61
C ASP A 492 -8.93 -32.43 21.38
N ALA A 493 -9.58 -32.13 22.51
CA ALA A 493 -10.22 -33.14 23.36
C ALA A 493 -11.40 -33.86 22.68
N THR A 494 -11.87 -33.38 21.53
CA THR A 494 -13.00 -33.95 20.77
C THR A 494 -12.56 -34.76 19.56
N HIS A 495 -11.26 -35.09 19.44
CA HIS A 495 -10.72 -35.82 18.31
C HIS A 495 -11.04 -37.33 18.37
N ALA A 496 -12.19 -37.73 17.82
CA ALA A 496 -12.67 -39.11 17.85
C ALA A 496 -11.67 -40.12 17.24
N ASP A 497 -10.98 -39.75 16.15
CA ASP A 497 -10.01 -40.62 15.48
C ASP A 497 -8.80 -40.91 16.38
N ALA A 498 -8.35 -39.94 17.18
CA ALA A 498 -7.23 -40.13 18.12
C ALA A 498 -7.63 -40.98 19.32
N LEU A 499 -8.86 -40.84 19.82
CA LEU A 499 -9.40 -41.74 20.85
C LEU A 499 -9.44 -43.17 20.32
N THR A 500 -9.92 -43.37 19.09
CA THR A 500 -9.92 -44.70 18.46
C THR A 500 -8.50 -45.24 18.29
N GLY A 501 -7.57 -44.43 17.76
CA GLY A 501 -6.17 -44.81 17.60
C GLY A 501 -5.48 -45.17 18.92
N ARG A 502 -5.75 -44.41 19.99
CA ARG A 502 -5.24 -44.69 21.34
C ARG A 502 -5.86 -45.95 21.93
N GLY A 503 -7.16 -46.14 21.76
CA GLY A 503 -7.87 -47.35 22.18
C GLY A 503 -7.35 -48.63 21.49
N VAL A 504 -7.06 -48.55 20.18
CA VAL A 504 -6.41 -49.64 19.43
C VAL A 504 -5.00 -49.90 19.96
N ALA A 505 -4.23 -48.86 20.27
CA ALA A 505 -2.89 -49.04 20.86
C ALA A 505 -2.96 -49.67 22.26
N TRP A 506 -3.91 -49.29 23.11
CA TRP A 506 -4.15 -49.94 24.41
C TRP A 506 -4.54 -51.41 24.28
N LEU A 507 -5.36 -51.74 23.28
CA LEU A 507 -5.74 -53.12 22.97
C LEU A 507 -4.50 -53.97 22.64
N HIS A 508 -3.55 -53.44 21.87
CA HIS A 508 -2.29 -54.13 21.55
C HIS A 508 -1.36 -54.29 22.75
N LEU A 509 -1.50 -53.44 23.78
CA LEU A 509 -0.80 -53.58 25.07
C LEU A 509 -1.60 -54.40 26.11
N GLU A 510 -2.72 -55.01 25.70
CA GLU A 510 -3.62 -55.81 26.55
C GLU A 510 -4.26 -55.03 27.71
N ASP A 511 -4.24 -53.69 27.69
CA ASP A 511 -5.01 -52.86 28.63
C ASP A 511 -6.44 -52.67 28.10
N TYR A 512 -7.23 -53.73 28.26
CA TYR A 512 -8.59 -53.74 27.76
C TYR A 512 -9.51 -52.72 28.45
N ALA A 513 -9.20 -52.30 29.67
CA ALA A 513 -10.01 -51.31 30.39
C ALA A 513 -9.81 -49.92 29.79
N ALA A 514 -8.56 -49.53 29.54
CA ALA A 514 -8.24 -48.28 28.85
C ALA A 514 -8.75 -48.28 27.41
N ALA A 515 -8.60 -49.40 26.69
CA ALA A 515 -9.10 -49.57 25.33
C ALA A 515 -10.62 -49.35 25.24
N THR A 516 -11.42 -50.02 26.08
CA THR A 516 -12.88 -49.85 26.12
C THR A 516 -13.26 -48.39 26.40
N ALA A 517 -12.62 -47.75 27.38
CA ALA A 517 -12.94 -46.38 27.76
C ALA A 517 -12.72 -45.38 26.62
N ASP A 518 -11.60 -45.51 25.89
CA ASP A 518 -11.30 -44.65 24.75
C ASP A 518 -12.23 -44.91 23.56
N LEU A 519 -12.55 -46.17 23.26
CA LEU A 519 -13.46 -46.53 22.16
C LEU A 519 -14.90 -46.07 22.43
N GLU A 520 -15.38 -46.19 23.67
CA GLU A 520 -16.69 -45.65 24.08
C GLU A 520 -16.71 -44.12 23.98
N ALA A 521 -15.63 -43.45 24.40
CA ALA A 521 -15.51 -42.00 24.25
C ALA A 521 -15.50 -41.56 22.79
N ALA A 522 -14.80 -42.28 21.91
CA ALA A 522 -14.80 -42.03 20.47
C ALA A 522 -16.21 -42.17 19.88
N LEU A 523 -16.94 -43.22 20.24
CA LEU A 523 -18.32 -43.46 19.76
C LEU A 523 -19.34 -42.48 20.36
N ALA A 524 -19.08 -41.94 21.55
CA ALA A 524 -19.91 -40.86 22.11
C ALA A 524 -19.77 -39.56 21.31
N LEU A 525 -18.60 -39.31 20.71
CA LEU A 525 -18.35 -38.16 19.84
C LEU A 525 -18.82 -38.41 18.40
N ASN A 526 -18.58 -39.61 17.88
CA ASN A 526 -18.99 -40.04 16.55
C ASN A 526 -19.58 -41.47 16.60
N PRO A 527 -20.91 -41.61 16.75
CA PRO A 527 -21.57 -42.92 16.82
C PRO A 527 -21.39 -43.80 15.58
N ASP A 528 -21.10 -43.20 14.42
CA ASP A 528 -20.93 -43.90 13.14
C ASP A 528 -19.44 -44.22 12.84
N HIS A 529 -18.55 -44.07 13.82
CA HIS A 529 -17.13 -44.37 13.66
C HIS A 529 -16.89 -45.89 13.55
N SER A 530 -16.87 -46.41 12.32
CA SER A 530 -16.79 -47.86 12.02
C SER A 530 -15.63 -48.57 12.73
N LEU A 531 -14.41 -48.04 12.64
CA LEU A 531 -13.24 -48.68 13.26
C LEU A 531 -13.39 -48.79 14.79
N ALA A 532 -13.91 -47.76 15.45
CA ALA A 532 -14.15 -47.79 16.90
C ALA A 532 -15.21 -48.84 17.26
N GLN A 533 -16.30 -48.90 16.48
CA GLN A 533 -17.38 -49.85 16.66
C GLN A 533 -16.91 -51.31 16.49
N ASP A 534 -16.17 -51.58 15.41
CA ASP A 534 -15.66 -52.91 15.09
C ASP A 534 -14.66 -53.36 16.17
N THR A 535 -13.76 -52.48 16.58
CA THR A 535 -12.74 -52.77 17.61
C THR A 535 -13.38 -53.05 18.97
N LEU A 536 -14.36 -52.22 19.38
CA LEU A 536 -15.06 -52.41 20.65
C LEU A 536 -15.88 -53.70 20.66
N THR A 537 -16.53 -54.02 19.54
CA THR A 537 -17.31 -55.27 19.41
C THR A 537 -16.40 -56.49 19.55
N ALA A 538 -15.26 -56.51 18.84
CA ALA A 538 -14.29 -57.60 18.92
C ALA A 538 -13.71 -57.76 20.34
N LEU A 539 -13.47 -56.65 21.04
CA LEU A 539 -12.98 -56.65 22.42
C LEU A 539 -14.00 -57.28 23.39
N ILE A 540 -15.27 -56.88 23.29
CA ILE A 540 -16.36 -57.41 24.12
C ILE A 540 -16.55 -58.91 23.88
N GLU A 541 -16.51 -59.36 22.63
CA GLU A 541 -16.61 -60.78 22.29
C GLU A 541 -15.46 -61.61 22.89
N THR A 542 -14.24 -61.07 22.85
CA THR A 542 -13.05 -61.73 23.41
C THR A 542 -13.16 -61.88 24.94
N GLN A 543 -13.58 -60.82 25.64
CA GLN A 543 -13.79 -60.85 27.09
C GLN A 543 -14.92 -61.81 27.51
N LEU A 544 -15.99 -61.90 26.70
CA LEU A 544 -17.10 -62.83 26.94
C LEU A 544 -16.62 -64.29 26.84
N VAL A 545 -15.76 -64.62 25.88
CA VAL A 545 -15.21 -65.98 25.71
C VAL A 545 -14.28 -66.38 26.86
N GLU A 546 -13.42 -65.46 27.33
CA GLU A 546 -12.52 -65.71 28.46
C GLU A 546 -13.26 -65.86 29.80
N SER A 547 -14.46 -65.27 29.92
CA SER A 547 -15.30 -65.37 31.12
C SER A 547 -16.03 -66.72 31.28
N LEU A 548 -15.96 -67.62 30.28
CA LEU A 548 -16.62 -68.92 30.32
C LEU A 548 -15.85 -69.93 31.19
N PRO A 549 -16.52 -70.72 32.05
CA PRO A 549 -15.87 -71.73 32.87
C PRO A 549 -15.20 -72.81 32.00
N PRO A 550 -14.04 -73.37 32.41
CA PRO A 550 -13.35 -74.40 31.64
C PRO A 550 -14.26 -75.62 31.43
N PRO A 551 -14.15 -76.31 30.28
CA PRO A 551 -14.96 -77.49 30.02
C PRO A 551 -14.71 -78.56 31.10
N PRO A 552 -15.76 -79.29 31.52
CA PRO A 552 -15.63 -80.28 32.59
C PRO A 552 -14.59 -81.35 32.20
N PRO A 553 -13.75 -81.81 33.15
CA PRO A 553 -12.73 -82.82 32.87
C PRO A 553 -13.37 -84.13 32.41
N SER A 554 -12.77 -84.74 31.37
CA SER A 554 -13.21 -85.96 30.69
C SER A 554 -13.16 -87.22 31.54
#